data_AF-A0A6I3N5P4-F1
#
_entry.id   AF-A0A6I3N5P4-F1
#
_cell.length_a   1.000
_cell.length_b   1.000
_cell.length_c   1.000
_cell.angle_alpha   90.00
_cell.angle_beta   90.00
_cell.angle_gamma   90.00
#
_symmetry.space_group_name_H-M   'P 1'
#
loop_
_entity.id
_entity.type
_entity.pdbx_description
1 polymer ?
#
loop_
_entity_poly.entity_id
_entity_poly.type
_entity_poly.pdbx_seq_one_letter_code
_entity_poly.pdbx_strand_id
1 'polypeptide(L)'
;MKKLLFFFSIILVIGCSRNSATSNSRTFSFKKVYASSTISNTLKSQLEYDCYLYDNVQLNDRAYFWSKHKDEILNSLVIPETSSVPDKNLTLVFYKFSVGQDTIYKTAFMKKIDGKWYIHNEYFQKFADDPFKNGHGVEGKLLLYKAFDWEYKSQNIWWK
;
A
#
# COMPACT_ATOMS: atom_id res chain seq x y z
N MET A 1 83.75 -17.62 8.27
CA MET A 1 83.75 -16.78 9.48
C MET A 1 82.59 -15.79 9.41
N LYS A 2 81.77 -15.75 10.48
CA LYS A 2 80.94 -14.65 11.04
C LYS A 2 80.33 -13.61 10.05
N LYS A 3 79.01 -13.66 9.80
CA LYS A 3 77.90 -12.97 10.53
C LYS A 3 77.97 -11.43 10.50
N LEU A 4 76.96 -10.79 9.90
CA LEU A 4 75.99 -9.85 10.50
C LEU A 4 75.13 -9.30 9.34
N LEU A 5 73.83 -9.63 9.18
CA LEU A 5 72.64 -9.26 9.94
C LEU A 5 72.03 -7.88 9.57
N PHE A 6 70.69 -7.89 9.58
CA PHE A 6 69.73 -6.79 9.56
C PHE A 6 69.37 -6.17 8.20
N PHE A 7 68.10 -5.99 7.81
CA PHE A 7 66.76 -6.46 8.23
C PHE A 7 65.77 -5.63 7.38
N PHE A 8 64.63 -6.22 6.99
CA PHE A 8 63.30 -5.59 6.86
C PHE A 8 63.19 -4.35 5.94
N SER A 9 62.40 -4.38 4.87
CA SER A 9 60.95 -4.47 4.99
C SER A 9 60.32 -4.88 3.65
N ILE A 10 59.81 -6.12 3.61
CA ILE A 10 58.82 -6.53 2.62
C ILE A 10 57.51 -5.89 3.08
N ILE A 11 57.14 -4.75 2.50
CA ILE A 11 55.77 -4.27 2.60
C ILE A 11 54.97 -5.06 1.58
N LEU A 12 54.38 -6.13 2.11
CA LEU A 12 53.17 -6.79 1.65
C LEU A 12 52.17 -5.75 1.14
N VAL A 13 52.13 -5.52 -0.17
CA VAL A 13 50.90 -5.06 -0.82
C VAL A 13 50.02 -6.30 -0.87
N ILE A 14 49.35 -6.56 0.26
CA ILE A 14 48.14 -7.37 0.29
C ILE A 14 47.21 -6.66 -0.68
N GLY A 15 47.12 -7.22 -1.89
CA GLY A 15 46.03 -6.94 -2.78
C GLY A 15 44.77 -7.25 -2.00
N CYS A 16 44.11 -6.21 -1.49
CA CYS A 16 42.70 -6.27 -1.20
C CYS A 16 42.05 -6.62 -2.54
N SER A 17 41.85 -7.91 -2.80
CA SER A 17 40.75 -8.34 -3.63
C SER A 17 39.52 -7.78 -2.94
N ARG A 18 39.07 -6.61 -3.39
CA ARG A 18 37.68 -6.25 -3.24
C ARG A 18 36.95 -7.38 -3.93
N ASN A 19 36.49 -8.35 -3.13
CA ASN A 19 35.29 -9.08 -3.45
C ASN A 19 34.27 -7.98 -3.69
N SER A 20 34.11 -7.58 -4.94
CA SER A 20 32.91 -6.90 -5.39
C SER A 20 31.83 -7.88 -5.01
N ALA A 21 31.21 -7.64 -3.85
CA ALA A 21 29.95 -8.23 -3.52
C ALA A 21 29.10 -7.96 -4.75
N THR A 22 28.84 -9.00 -5.53
CA THR A 22 27.77 -9.01 -6.52
C THR A 22 26.54 -8.74 -5.68
N SER A 23 26.24 -7.46 -5.53
CA SER A 23 24.95 -6.95 -5.12
C SER A 23 24.02 -7.49 -6.19
N ASN A 24 23.45 -8.67 -5.92
CA ASN A 24 22.24 -9.12 -6.54
C ASN A 24 21.16 -8.14 -6.05
N SER A 25 21.20 -6.92 -6.59
CA SER A 25 20.08 -6.00 -6.51
C SER A 25 18.97 -6.72 -7.26
N ARG A 26 18.08 -7.38 -6.49
CA ARG A 26 16.81 -7.81 -7.04
C ARG A 26 16.18 -6.55 -7.59
N THR A 27 16.13 -6.45 -8.91
CA THR A 27 15.47 -5.34 -9.58
C THR A 27 13.99 -5.54 -9.28
N PHE A 28 13.49 -4.87 -8.25
CA PHE A 28 12.07 -4.86 -7.95
C PHE A 28 11.39 -4.09 -9.08
N SER A 29 10.78 -4.80 -10.02
CA SER A 29 9.85 -4.16 -10.94
C SER A 29 8.61 -3.77 -10.13
N PHE A 30 8.45 -2.48 -9.86
CA PHE A 30 7.22 -1.96 -9.29
C PHE A 30 6.11 -2.14 -10.34
N LYS A 31 5.19 -3.06 -10.08
CA LYS A 31 3.97 -3.16 -10.87
C LYS A 31 3.22 -1.82 -10.71
N LYS A 32 2.91 -1.14 -11.82
CA LYS A 32 2.21 0.15 -11.74
C LYS A 32 0.77 -0.09 -11.29
N VAL A 33 0.28 0.71 -10.35
CA VAL A 33 -1.16 0.84 -10.10
C VAL A 33 -1.74 1.64 -11.26
N TYR A 34 -2.71 1.06 -11.97
CA TYR A 34 -3.30 1.70 -13.14
C TYR A 34 -4.59 2.41 -12.77
N ALA A 35 -4.59 3.73 -12.91
CA ALA A 35 -5.81 4.51 -12.98
C ALA A 35 -6.66 4.04 -14.17
N SER A 36 -7.97 3.89 -13.97
CA SER A 36 -8.89 3.37 -14.97
C SER A 36 -10.09 4.29 -15.18
N SER A 37 -10.87 4.07 -16.24
CA SER A 37 -12.10 4.83 -16.51
C SER A 37 -13.21 4.59 -15.48
N THR A 38 -13.09 3.52 -14.67
CA THR A 38 -14.03 3.18 -13.61
C THR A 38 -13.35 3.07 -12.24
N ILE A 39 -14.12 3.35 -11.18
CA ILE A 39 -13.73 3.15 -9.78
C ILE A 39 -13.36 1.69 -9.54
N SER A 40 -14.21 0.76 -9.99
CA SER A 40 -14.03 -0.69 -9.80
C SER A 40 -12.70 -1.19 -10.36
N ASN A 41 -12.37 -0.86 -11.60
CA ASN A 41 -11.11 -1.29 -12.21
C ASN A 41 -9.90 -0.68 -11.51
N THR A 42 -9.99 0.58 -11.09
CA THR A 42 -8.91 1.25 -10.35
C THR A 42 -8.67 0.58 -8.99
N LEU A 43 -9.73 0.28 -8.24
CA LEU A 43 -9.63 -0.46 -6.98
C LEU A 43 -9.11 -1.89 -7.19
N LYS A 44 -9.57 -2.59 -8.24
CA LYS A 44 -9.08 -3.92 -8.57
C LYS A 44 -7.59 -3.91 -8.89
N SER A 45 -7.11 -2.93 -9.66
CA SER A 45 -5.68 -2.75 -9.93
C SER A 45 -4.87 -2.44 -8.66
N GLN A 46 -5.41 -1.64 -7.73
CA GLN A 46 -4.76 -1.38 -6.44
C GLN A 46 -4.68 -2.66 -5.60
N LEU A 47 -5.78 -3.41 -5.44
CA LEU A 47 -5.78 -4.66 -4.69
C LEU A 47 -4.85 -5.70 -5.30
N GLU A 48 -4.77 -5.75 -6.63
CA GLU A 48 -3.84 -6.65 -7.32
C GLU A 48 -2.37 -6.25 -7.07
N TYR A 49 -2.08 -4.95 -7.03
CA TYR A 49 -0.78 -4.44 -6.65
C TYR A 49 -0.44 -4.75 -5.19
N ASP A 50 -1.38 -4.57 -4.26
CA ASP A 50 -1.20 -4.91 -2.85
C ASP A 50 -0.88 -6.39 -2.68
N CYS A 51 -1.65 -7.28 -3.33
CA CYS A 51 -1.38 -8.73 -3.30
C CYS A 51 -0.01 -9.09 -3.90
N TYR A 52 0.40 -8.40 -4.97
CA TYR A 52 1.74 -8.57 -5.54
C TYR A 52 2.83 -8.18 -4.55
N LEU A 53 2.70 -7.04 -3.88
CA LEU A 53 3.64 -6.62 -2.84
C LEU A 53 3.69 -7.63 -1.70
N TYR A 54 2.53 -8.14 -1.28
CA TYR A 54 2.44 -9.12 -0.21
C TYR A 54 3.13 -10.45 -0.55
N ASP A 55 3.00 -10.93 -1.78
CA ASP A 55 3.66 -12.17 -2.22
C ASP A 55 5.19 -12.02 -2.33
N ASN A 56 5.67 -10.84 -2.74
CA ASN A 56 7.09 -10.62 -3.06
C ASN A 56 7.93 -10.03 -1.91
N VAL A 57 7.29 -9.32 -0.98
CA VAL A 57 7.98 -8.65 0.15
C VAL A 57 7.69 -9.33 1.48
N GLN A 58 6.54 -10.02 1.62
CA GLN A 58 6.12 -10.77 2.82
C GLN A 58 6.41 -10.06 4.14
N LEU A 59 5.77 -8.91 4.36
CA LEU A 59 6.03 -8.05 5.52
C LEU A 59 5.47 -8.58 6.85
N ASN A 60 4.47 -9.46 6.80
CA ASN A 60 3.83 -10.09 7.96
C ASN A 60 2.94 -11.27 7.54
N ASP A 61 2.44 -12.00 8.54
CA ASP A 61 1.48 -13.10 8.42
C ASP A 61 0.22 -12.71 7.63
N ARG A 62 -0.34 -11.53 7.87
CA ARG A 62 -1.51 -11.02 7.14
C ARG A 62 -1.24 -10.85 5.67
N ALA A 63 -0.12 -10.23 5.31
CA ALA A 63 0.31 -10.07 3.93
C ALA A 63 0.45 -11.45 3.27
N TYR A 64 1.12 -12.39 3.93
CA TYR A 64 1.23 -13.76 3.43
C TYR A 64 -0.15 -14.39 3.18
N PHE A 65 -1.08 -14.32 4.13
CA PHE A 65 -2.43 -14.86 3.95
C PHE A 65 -3.17 -14.19 2.80
N TRP A 66 -3.20 -12.87 2.74
CA TRP A 66 -3.88 -12.14 1.67
C TRP A 66 -3.30 -12.49 0.29
N SER A 67 -1.98 -12.71 0.20
CA SER A 67 -1.35 -13.16 -1.05
C SER A 67 -1.86 -14.52 -1.54
N LYS A 68 -2.20 -15.44 -0.61
CA LYS A 68 -2.75 -16.77 -0.94
C LYS A 68 -4.23 -16.73 -1.31
N HIS A 69 -4.92 -15.65 -0.96
CA HIS A 69 -6.34 -15.43 -1.26
C HIS A 69 -6.55 -14.37 -2.35
N LYS A 70 -5.52 -14.06 -3.15
CA LYS A 70 -5.57 -13.01 -4.19
C LYS A 70 -6.81 -13.12 -5.10
N ASP A 71 -7.08 -14.29 -5.66
CA ASP A 71 -8.17 -14.45 -6.64
C ASP A 71 -9.54 -14.27 -5.97
N GLU A 72 -9.69 -14.75 -4.74
CA GLU A 72 -10.89 -14.53 -3.93
C GLU A 72 -11.12 -13.04 -3.70
N ILE A 73 -10.10 -12.31 -3.24
CA ILE A 73 -10.14 -10.86 -3.00
C ILE A 73 -10.56 -10.11 -4.27
N LEU A 74 -9.96 -10.44 -5.42
CA LEU A 74 -10.18 -9.74 -6.68
C LEU A 74 -11.54 -10.05 -7.33
N ASN A 75 -12.11 -11.23 -7.06
CA ASN A 75 -13.39 -11.65 -7.62
C ASN A 75 -14.58 -11.31 -6.73
N SER A 76 -14.35 -11.07 -5.44
CA SER A 76 -15.38 -10.71 -4.46
C SER A 76 -15.49 -9.20 -4.19
N LEU A 77 -14.72 -8.36 -4.90
CA LEU A 77 -14.78 -6.90 -4.77
C LEU A 77 -16.18 -6.37 -5.11
N VAL A 78 -16.80 -5.71 -4.14
CA VAL A 78 -18.10 -5.03 -4.27
C VAL A 78 -17.97 -3.59 -3.79
N ILE A 79 -18.56 -2.66 -4.55
CA ILE A 79 -18.69 -1.23 -4.19
C ILE A 79 -20.17 -0.96 -3.93
N PRO A 80 -20.66 -1.14 -2.70
CA PRO A 80 -22.07 -0.92 -2.39
C PRO A 80 -22.45 0.56 -2.36
N GLU A 81 -21.49 1.47 -2.13
CA GLU A 81 -21.80 2.88 -1.95
C GLU A 81 -20.63 3.79 -2.37
N THR A 82 -20.99 4.94 -2.92
CA THR A 82 -20.10 6.09 -3.11
C THR A 82 -20.75 7.36 -2.60
N SER A 83 -19.98 8.26 -2.01
CA SER A 83 -20.46 9.56 -1.55
C SER A 83 -19.53 10.66 -2.05
N SER A 84 -20.09 11.70 -2.67
CA SER A 84 -19.31 12.86 -3.12
C SER A 84 -18.98 13.77 -1.94
N VAL A 85 -17.77 14.32 -1.91
CA VAL A 85 -17.40 15.37 -0.96
C VAL A 85 -17.89 16.71 -1.53
N PRO A 86 -18.71 17.49 -0.80
CA PRO A 86 -19.22 18.77 -1.28
C PRO A 86 -18.11 19.71 -1.74
N ASP A 87 -18.33 20.42 -2.85
CA ASP A 87 -17.41 21.44 -3.41
C ASP A 87 -15.95 20.96 -3.59
N LYS A 88 -15.75 19.65 -3.73
CA LYS A 88 -14.47 19.03 -4.05
C LYS A 88 -14.69 18.03 -5.18
N ASN A 89 -13.76 17.99 -6.12
CA ASN A 89 -13.66 16.84 -7.03
C ASN A 89 -13.03 15.68 -6.27
N LEU A 90 -13.80 15.08 -5.36
CA LEU A 90 -13.39 13.97 -4.50
C LEU A 90 -14.62 13.12 -4.16
N THR A 91 -14.47 11.80 -4.24
CA THR A 91 -15.51 10.82 -3.94
C THR A 91 -14.97 9.84 -2.91
N LEU A 92 -15.69 9.67 -1.82
CA LEU A 92 -15.47 8.57 -0.88
C LEU A 92 -16.12 7.30 -1.43
N VAL A 93 -15.34 6.25 -1.57
CA VAL A 93 -15.79 4.94 -2.06
C VAL A 93 -15.78 3.96 -0.92
N PHE A 94 -16.93 3.35 -0.64
CA PHE A 94 -17.08 2.26 0.32
C PHE A 94 -17.01 0.96 -0.47
N TYR A 95 -16.09 0.07 -0.11
CA TYR A 95 -15.94 -1.21 -0.78
C TYR A 95 -15.70 -2.34 0.21
N LYS A 96 -15.97 -3.55 -0.25
CA LYS A 96 -15.74 -4.78 0.51
C LYS A 96 -15.27 -5.91 -0.41
N PHE A 97 -14.61 -6.89 0.18
CA PHE A 97 -14.20 -8.13 -0.49
C PHE A 97 -14.06 -9.25 0.54
N SER A 98 -14.09 -10.48 0.07
CA SER A 98 -13.88 -11.69 0.86
C SER A 98 -12.40 -12.07 0.90
N VAL A 99 -11.96 -12.57 2.05
CA VAL A 99 -10.64 -13.19 2.23
C VAL A 99 -10.77 -14.33 3.25
N GLY A 100 -10.60 -15.57 2.79
CA GLY A 100 -10.83 -16.74 3.62
C GLY A 100 -12.30 -16.92 3.97
N GLN A 101 -12.66 -16.79 5.26
CA GLN A 101 -14.05 -16.86 5.72
C GLN A 101 -14.63 -15.49 6.06
N ASP A 102 -13.81 -14.43 5.93
CA ASP A 102 -14.15 -13.11 6.39
C ASP A 102 -14.50 -12.15 5.25
N THR A 103 -15.24 -11.10 5.58
CA THR A 103 -15.49 -9.97 4.68
C THR A 103 -14.79 -8.73 5.20
N ILE A 104 -13.84 -8.22 4.42
CA ILE A 104 -13.13 -6.98 4.73
C ILE A 104 -13.90 -5.80 4.15
N TYR A 105 -14.14 -4.80 4.99
CA TYR A 105 -14.73 -3.51 4.68
C TYR A 105 -13.64 -2.43 4.70
N LYS A 106 -13.50 -1.69 3.59
CA LYS A 106 -12.52 -0.61 3.43
C LYS A 106 -13.17 0.62 2.78
N THR A 107 -12.52 1.76 2.94
CA THR A 107 -12.83 2.97 2.19
C THR A 107 -11.63 3.46 1.40
N ALA A 108 -11.89 4.23 0.34
CA ALA A 108 -10.88 4.95 -0.41
C ALA A 108 -11.44 6.28 -0.88
N PHE A 109 -10.68 7.35 -0.70
CA PHE A 109 -10.93 8.60 -1.41
C PHE A 109 -10.43 8.47 -2.84
N MET A 110 -11.24 8.90 -3.80
CA MET A 110 -10.92 8.81 -5.22
C MET A 110 -11.26 10.11 -5.95
N LYS A 111 -10.46 10.46 -6.93
CA LYS A 111 -10.63 11.66 -7.75
C LYS A 111 -10.62 11.29 -9.22
N LYS A 112 -11.48 11.96 -10.01
CA LYS A 112 -11.46 11.82 -11.47
C LYS A 112 -10.60 12.92 -12.09
N ILE A 113 -9.57 12.51 -12.83
CA ILE A 113 -8.63 13.37 -13.54
C ILE A 113 -8.53 12.84 -14.97
N ASP A 114 -8.78 13.69 -15.97
CA ASP A 114 -8.69 13.34 -17.40
C ASP A 114 -9.44 12.05 -17.76
N GLY A 115 -10.66 11.91 -17.24
CA GLY A 115 -11.52 10.76 -17.52
C GLY A 115 -11.18 9.48 -16.74
N LYS A 116 -10.08 9.47 -15.97
CA LYS A 116 -9.63 8.32 -15.18
C LYS A 116 -9.77 8.58 -13.68
N TRP A 117 -10.02 7.52 -12.93
CA TRP A 117 -10.09 7.53 -11.49
C TRP A 117 -8.74 7.21 -10.88
N TYR A 118 -8.40 7.94 -9.84
CA TYR A 118 -7.17 7.79 -9.06
C TYR A 118 -7.52 7.64 -7.59
N ILE A 119 -6.77 6.79 -6.87
CA ILE A 119 -6.80 6.77 -5.41
C ILE A 119 -6.15 8.05 -4.91
N HIS A 120 -6.86 8.82 -4.09
CA HIS A 120 -6.39 10.05 -3.48
C HIS A 120 -5.85 9.74 -2.09
N ASN A 121 -4.52 9.69 -1.99
CA ASN A 121 -3.81 9.37 -0.76
C ASN A 121 -3.62 10.64 0.09
N GLU A 122 -4.71 11.11 0.71
CA GLU A 122 -4.67 12.17 1.71
C GLU A 122 -5.41 11.73 2.96
N TYR A 123 -4.83 12.03 4.12
CA TYR A 123 -5.45 11.77 5.40
C TYR A 123 -6.31 12.96 5.82
N PHE A 124 -7.61 12.72 6.00
CA PHE A 124 -8.56 13.71 6.49
C PHE A 124 -8.85 13.47 7.97
N GLN A 125 -8.62 14.49 8.79
CA GLN A 125 -8.80 14.41 10.25
C GLN A 125 -10.28 14.48 10.61
N LYS A 126 -10.85 13.38 11.11
CA LYS A 126 -12.27 13.31 11.48
C LYS A 126 -12.69 14.27 12.60
N PHE A 127 -11.75 14.74 13.41
CA PHE A 127 -11.99 15.66 14.53
C PHE A 127 -11.74 17.12 14.17
N ALA A 128 -11.29 17.42 12.95
CA ALA A 128 -11.15 18.79 12.49
C ALA A 128 -12.54 19.44 12.33
N ASP A 129 -12.61 20.75 12.57
CA ASP A 129 -13.86 21.51 12.40
C ASP A 129 -14.36 21.46 10.96
N ASP A 130 -13.43 21.55 10.01
CA ASP A 130 -13.65 21.36 8.56
C ASP A 130 -12.56 20.42 8.00
N PRO A 131 -12.82 19.10 7.99
CA PRO A 131 -11.83 18.11 7.55
C PRO A 131 -11.39 18.27 6.10
N PHE A 132 -12.27 18.77 5.23
CA PHE A 132 -12.04 18.88 3.79
C PHE A 132 -11.66 20.29 3.34
N LYS A 133 -11.69 21.28 4.25
CA LYS A 133 -11.40 22.69 3.97
C LYS A 133 -12.25 23.18 2.79
N ASN A 134 -13.57 23.00 2.92
CA ASN A 134 -14.57 23.32 1.90
C ASN A 134 -15.77 24.12 2.45
N GLY A 135 -15.79 24.48 3.74
CA GLY A 135 -16.91 25.17 4.38
C GLY A 135 -18.06 24.26 4.82
N HIS A 136 -17.97 22.94 4.59
CA HIS A 136 -19.00 21.94 4.92
C HIS A 136 -18.54 21.02 6.05
N GLY A 137 -18.16 21.62 7.18
CA GLY A 137 -17.50 20.90 8.28
C GLY A 137 -18.37 19.84 8.95
N VAL A 138 -19.68 20.07 9.06
CA VAL A 138 -20.63 19.12 9.69
C VAL A 138 -20.80 17.89 8.80
N GLU A 139 -21.11 18.10 7.53
CA GLU A 139 -21.27 17.07 6.50
C GLU A 139 -19.96 16.29 6.34
N GLY A 140 -18.83 17.00 6.33
CA GLY A 140 -17.51 16.39 6.22
C GLY A 140 -17.20 15.45 7.39
N LYS A 141 -17.51 15.88 8.62
CA LYS A 141 -17.37 15.04 9.82
C LYS A 141 -18.29 13.82 9.75
N LEU A 142 -19.56 13.99 9.41
CA LEU A 142 -20.51 12.87 9.28
C LEU A 142 -20.03 11.83 8.26
N LEU A 143 -19.48 12.28 7.14
CA LEU A 143 -18.93 11.39 6.12
C LEU A 143 -17.73 10.59 6.65
N LEU A 144 -16.83 11.22 7.41
CA LEU A 144 -15.68 10.55 8.01
C LEU A 144 -16.05 9.61 9.16
N TYR A 145 -17.09 9.91 9.94
CA TYR A 145 -17.64 8.98 10.93
C TYR A 145 -18.21 7.73 10.25
N LYS A 146 -18.98 7.91 9.17
CA LYS A 146 -19.48 6.79 8.38
C LYS A 146 -18.35 5.93 7.81
N ALA A 147 -17.28 6.56 7.30
CA ALA A 147 -16.09 5.86 6.83
C ALA A 147 -15.45 5.03 7.95
N PHE A 148 -15.29 5.62 9.13
CA PHE A 148 -14.74 4.95 10.30
C PHE A 148 -15.60 3.74 10.73
N ASP A 149 -16.91 3.91 10.86
CA ASP A 149 -17.82 2.82 11.25
C ASP A 149 -17.87 1.70 10.21
N TRP A 150 -17.71 2.05 8.93
CA TRP A 150 -17.59 1.08 7.85
C TRP A 150 -16.35 0.20 8.01
N GLU A 151 -15.18 0.81 8.19
CA GLU A 151 -13.92 0.07 8.36
C GLU A 151 -13.83 -0.66 9.71
N TYR A 152 -14.52 -0.14 10.73
CA TYR A 152 -14.59 -0.76 12.06
C TYR A 152 -15.13 -2.20 12.00
N LYS A 153 -15.99 -2.51 11.03
CA LYS A 153 -16.50 -3.88 10.76
C LYS A 153 -15.36 -4.89 10.52
N SER A 154 -14.17 -4.43 10.17
CA SER A 154 -13.00 -5.27 9.87
C SER A 154 -11.99 -5.42 11.02
N GLN A 155 -12.13 -4.70 12.15
CA GLN A 155 -11.06 -4.58 13.14
C GLN A 155 -10.65 -5.90 13.83
N ASN A 156 -11.54 -6.90 13.86
CA ASN A 156 -11.34 -8.15 14.59
C ASN A 156 -11.27 -9.40 13.70
N ILE A 157 -11.06 -9.23 12.40
CA ILE A 157 -11.06 -10.34 11.45
C ILE A 157 -9.77 -11.16 11.51
N TRP A 158 -8.62 -10.52 11.74
CA TRP A 158 -7.31 -11.18 11.59
C TRP A 158 -6.87 -12.06 12.78
N TRP A 159 -7.49 -11.90 13.95
CA TRP A 159 -6.96 -12.44 15.22
C TRP A 159 -7.92 -13.40 15.93
N LYS A 160 -9.00 -13.83 15.27
CA LYS A 160 -10.01 -14.72 15.86
C LYS A 160 -9.74 -16.19 15.56
#